data_AF-A0A533VDP4-F1
#
_entry.id   AF-A0A533VDP4-F1
#
_cell.length_a   1.000
_cell.length_b   1.000
_cell.length_c   1.000
_cell.angle_alpha   90.00
_cell.angle_beta   90.00
_cell.angle_gamma   90.00
#
_symmetry.space_group_name_H-M   'P 1'
#
loop_
_entity.id
_entity.type
_entity.pdbx_description
1 polymer ?
#
loop_
_entity_poly.entity_id
_entity_poly.type
_entity_poly.pdbx_seq_one_letter_code
_entity_poly.pdbx_strand_id
1 'polypeptide(L)'
;MNISEAESQYEIMAKTCGCKDKNRKVTYSFIDTYHSLCHDKNDIILGEIEACERLLKYTPEYSSDEIDRKVIEREIDQLKMALDLMQ
;
A
#
# COMPACT_ATOMS: atom_id res chain seq x y z
N MET A 1 15.17 -8.36 29.27
CA MET A 1 14.57 -7.15 28.67
C MET A 1 13.27 -7.61 28.03
N ASN A 2 12.14 -7.08 28.48
CA ASN A 2 10.84 -7.41 27.88
C ASN A 2 10.59 -6.40 26.77
N ILE A 3 11.13 -6.68 25.59
CA ILE A 3 10.83 -5.88 24.41
C ILE A 3 9.53 -6.48 23.87
N SER A 4 8.41 -5.86 24.21
CA SER A 4 7.17 -6.09 23.48
C SER A 4 7.32 -5.38 22.14
N GLU A 5 8.12 -5.97 21.24
CA GLU A 5 8.00 -5.68 19.82
C GLU A 5 6.58 -6.08 19.46
N ALA A 6 5.70 -5.09 19.35
CA ALA A 6 4.48 -5.28 18.58
C ALA A 6 4.97 -5.49 17.16
N GLU A 7 5.28 -6.75 16.82
CA GLU A 7 5.54 -7.17 15.45
C GLU A 7 4.38 -6.61 14.64
N SER A 8 4.69 -5.65 13.76
CA SER A 8 3.72 -5.18 12.79
C SER A 8 3.32 -6.43 12.01
N GLN A 9 2.06 -6.84 12.10
CA GLN A 9 1.54 -8.02 11.39
C GLN A 9 1.59 -7.85 9.86
N TYR A 10 2.17 -6.76 9.37
CA TYR A 10 2.11 -6.27 8.01
C TYR A 10 3.51 -6.05 7.49
N GLU A 11 3.79 -6.58 6.30
CA GLU A 11 5.11 -6.50 5.66
C GLU A 11 5.28 -5.21 4.84
N ILE A 12 4.18 -4.70 4.26
CA ILE A 12 4.17 -3.52 3.39
C ILE A 12 3.23 -2.44 3.95
N MET A 13 3.72 -1.21 3.97
CA MET A 13 2.94 -0.01 4.30
C MET A 13 2.74 0.85 3.04
N ALA A 14 1.49 1.24 2.78
CA ALA A 14 1.14 2.18 1.72
C ALA A 14 0.83 3.57 2.31
N LYS A 15 1.25 4.63 1.62
CA LYS A 15 0.91 6.03 1.94
C LYS A 15 0.65 6.81 0.67
N THR A 16 -0.33 7.72 0.71
CA THR A 16 -0.46 8.75 -0.32
C THR A 16 0.55 9.87 -0.06
N CYS A 17 1.24 10.31 -1.11
CA CYS A 17 2.14 11.47 -1.03
C CYS A 17 1.92 12.40 -2.23
N GLY A 18 2.20 13.70 -2.04
CA GLY A 18 2.08 14.73 -3.06
C GLY A 18 1.31 15.97 -2.59
N CYS A 19 1.79 17.15 -2.97
CA CYS A 19 1.13 18.42 -2.66
C CYS A 19 0.20 18.84 -3.81
N LYS A 20 -1.11 18.84 -3.55
CA LYS A 20 -2.21 19.20 -4.48
C LYS A 20 -2.29 18.29 -5.72
N ASP A 21 -3.50 18.15 -6.24
CA ASP A 21 -4.05 17.19 -7.22
C ASP A 21 -3.12 16.65 -8.33
N LYS A 22 -2.11 17.40 -8.77
CA LYS A 22 -1.33 17.08 -9.98
C LYS A 22 -0.27 15.99 -9.79
N ASN A 23 0.12 15.67 -8.56
CA ASN A 23 1.19 14.71 -8.26
C ASN A 23 0.87 13.76 -7.09
N ARG A 24 -0.41 13.57 -6.77
CA ARG A 24 -0.80 12.63 -5.71
C ARG A 24 -0.59 11.20 -6.20
N LYS A 25 0.19 10.41 -5.46
CA LYS A 25 0.52 9.01 -5.79
C LYS A 25 0.57 8.16 -4.53
N VAL A 26 0.44 6.84 -4.69
CA VAL A 26 0.71 5.89 -3.62
C VAL A 26 2.21 5.57 -3.60
N THR A 27 2.74 5.37 -2.41
CA THR A 27 4.14 4.98 -2.17
C THR A 27 4.18 3.87 -1.14
N TYR A 28 5.09 2.92 -1.36
CA TYR A 28 5.22 1.70 -0.57
C TYR A 28 6.53 1.69 0.20
N SER A 29 6.51 1.10 1.39
CA SER A 29 7.70 0.83 2.18
C SER A 29 7.54 -0.49 2.92
N PHE A 30 8.57 -1.33 2.88
CA PHE A 30 8.64 -2.52 3.73
C PHE A 30 8.85 -2.11 5.19
N ILE A 31 8.09 -2.71 6.10
CA ILE A 31 8.20 -2.46 7.53
C ILE A 31 9.41 -3.20 8.12
N ASP A 32 9.69 -4.39 7.59
CA ASP A 32 10.94 -5.11 7.84
C ASP A 32 11.73 -5.26 6.54
N THR A 33 12.85 -4.54 6.45
CA THR A 33 13.73 -4.57 5.28
C THR A 33 14.46 -5.90 5.09
N TYR A 34 14.59 -6.72 6.14
CA TYR A 34 15.35 -7.97 6.09
C TYR A 34 14.63 -9.08 5.33
N HIS A 35 13.30 -9.00 5.17
CA HIS A 35 12.49 -10.01 4.46
C HIS A 35 12.25 -9.68 2.97
N SER A 36 12.46 -8.44 2.54
CA SER A 36 12.21 -7.97 1.16
C SER A 36 12.91 -8.75 0.04
N LEU A 37 14.01 -9.45 0.33
CA LEU A 37 14.78 -10.25 -0.62
C LEU A 37 14.23 -11.67 -0.85
N CYS A 38 13.26 -12.10 -0.04
CA CYS A 38 12.69 -13.44 -0.07
C CYS A 38 11.28 -13.52 -0.68
N HIS A 39 10.66 -12.40 -1.04
CA HIS A 39 9.31 -12.39 -1.61
C HIS A 39 9.35 -12.44 -3.13
N ASP A 40 8.54 -13.33 -3.71
CA ASP A 40 8.28 -13.31 -5.14
C ASP A 40 7.56 -12.02 -5.53
N LYS A 41 7.73 -11.59 -6.79
CA LYS A 41 7.08 -10.37 -7.29
C LYS A 41 5.56 -10.41 -7.13
N ASN A 42 4.96 -11.59 -7.24
CA ASN A 42 3.53 -11.79 -7.01
C ASN A 42 3.14 -11.52 -5.55
N ASP A 43 3.94 -11.99 -4.59
CA ASP A 43 3.71 -11.75 -3.17
C ASP A 43 3.87 -10.27 -2.80
N ILE A 44 4.85 -9.59 -3.43
CA ILE A 44 5.02 -8.14 -3.27
C ILE A 44 3.78 -7.39 -3.77
N ILE A 45 3.29 -7.71 -4.97
CA ILE A 45 2.09 -7.06 -5.54
C ILE A 45 0.86 -7.33 -4.66
N LEU A 46 0.70 -8.57 -4.17
CA LEU A 46 -0.39 -8.91 -3.24
C LEU A 46 -0.30 -8.11 -1.93
N GLY A 47 0.90 -7.96 -1.38
CA GLY A 47 1.13 -7.14 -0.19
C GLY A 47 0.86 -5.64 -0.42
N GLU A 48 1.20 -5.11 -1.61
CA GLU A 48 0.89 -3.74 -2.00
C GLU A 48 -0.62 -3.52 -2.16
N ILE A 49 -1.35 -4.48 -2.75
CA ILE A 49 -2.82 -4.45 -2.84
C ILE A 49 -3.44 -4.40 -1.43
N GLU A 50 -3.01 -5.29 -0.55
CA GLU A 50 -3.52 -5.35 0.81
C GLU A 50 -3.22 -4.06 1.60
N ALA A 51 -2.02 -3.49 1.41
CA ALA A 51 -1.64 -2.22 2.00
C ALA A 51 -2.50 -1.05 1.47
N CYS A 52 -2.81 -1.02 0.18
CA CYS A 52 -3.72 -0.04 -0.42
C CYS A 52 -5.15 -0.17 0.09
N GLU A 53 -5.69 -1.39 0.20
CA GLU A 53 -7.05 -1.63 0.73
C GLU A 53 -7.17 -1.17 2.20
N ARG A 54 -6.12 -1.41 3.00
CA ARG A 54 -6.03 -0.88 4.37
C ARG A 54 -5.98 0.65 4.38
N LEU A 55 -5.15 1.25 3.53
CA LEU A 55 -5.05 2.70 3.42
C LEU A 55 -6.40 3.33 3.02
N LEU A 56 -7.13 2.69 2.11
CA LEU A 56 -8.48 3.08 1.69
C LEU A 56 -9.46 3.03 2.86
N LYS A 57 -9.43 1.97 3.67
CA LYS A 57 -10.28 1.81 4.86
C LYS A 57 -10.10 2.93 5.89
N TYR A 58 -8.88 3.45 6.03
CA TYR A 58 -8.57 4.55 6.95
C TYR A 58 -8.71 5.94 6.31
N THR A 59 -8.94 6.03 4.99
CA THR A 59 -9.18 7.29 4.29
C THR A 59 -10.68 7.64 4.37
N PRO A 60 -11.08 8.71 5.10
CA PRO A 60 -12.49 8.99 5.34
C PRO A 60 -13.20 9.44 4.06
N GLU A 61 -14.34 8.82 3.75
CA GLU A 61 -15.17 9.09 2.56
C GLU A 61 -15.70 10.53 2.47
N TYR A 62 -15.80 11.24 3.61
CA TYR A 62 -16.39 12.58 3.73
C TYR A 62 -15.37 13.69 4.06
N SER A 63 -14.09 13.45 3.79
CA SER A 63 -13.01 14.41 4.07
C SER A 63 -12.45 15.02 2.77
N SER A 64 -11.59 16.03 2.90
CA SER A 64 -10.90 16.71 1.78
C SER A 64 -9.97 15.79 0.95
N ASP A 65 -9.97 14.49 1.24
CA ASP A 65 -9.13 13.44 0.67
C ASP A 65 -9.89 12.54 -0.33
N GLU A 66 -10.99 13.01 -0.94
CA GLU A 66 -11.64 12.30 -2.07
C GLU A 66 -10.65 12.01 -3.20
N ILE A 67 -9.69 12.91 -3.41
CA ILE A 67 -8.60 12.75 -4.38
C ILE A 67 -7.73 11.54 -4.01
N ASP A 68 -7.46 11.34 -2.72
CA ASP A 68 -6.63 10.22 -2.24
C ASP A 68 -7.34 8.93 -2.45
N ARG A 69 -8.64 8.90 -2.13
CA ARG A 69 -9.48 7.74 -2.35
C ARG A 69 -9.40 7.29 -3.81
N LYS A 70 -9.61 8.21 -4.76
CA LYS A 70 -9.53 7.92 -6.20
C LYS A 70 -8.14 7.45 -6.64
N VAL A 71 -7.08 8.03 -6.07
CA VAL A 71 -5.70 7.63 -6.36
C VAL A 71 -5.44 6.22 -5.83
N ILE A 72 -5.90 5.89 -4.63
CA ILE A 72 -5.75 4.55 -4.03
C ILE A 72 -6.55 3.51 -4.81
N GLU A 73 -7.81 3.79 -5.17
CA GLU A 73 -8.65 2.90 -5.96
C GLU A 73 -8.03 2.61 -7.34
N ARG A 74 -7.54 3.66 -8.02
CA ARG A 74 -6.83 3.50 -9.30
C ARG A 74 -5.57 2.65 -9.15
N GLU A 75 -4.80 2.87 -8.10
CA GLU A 75 -3.58 2.10 -7.85
C GLU A 75 -3.88 0.62 -7.63
N ILE A 76 -4.94 0.30 -6.86
CA ILE A 76 -5.40 -1.09 -6.65
C ILE A 76 -5.74 -1.76 -7.99
N ASP A 77 -6.46 -1.07 -8.88
CA ASP A 77 -6.79 -1.62 -10.20
C ASP A 77 -5.54 -1.87 -11.04
N GLN A 78 -4.55 -0.96 -10.99
CA GLN A 78 -3.29 -1.14 -11.72
C GLN A 78 -2.48 -2.32 -11.20
N LEU A 79 -2.40 -2.50 -9.87
CA LEU A 79 -1.73 -3.64 -9.26
C LEU A 79 -2.44 -4.96 -9.58
N LYS A 80 -3.78 -4.99 -9.56
CA LYS A 80 -4.57 -6.17 -9.96
C LYS A 80 -4.35 -6.54 -11.42
N MET A 81 -4.33 -5.56 -12.33
CA MET A 81 -3.99 -5.79 -13.73
C MET A 81 -2.56 -6.32 -13.88
N ALA A 82 -1.59 -5.73 -13.18
CA ALA A 82 -0.21 -6.18 -13.22
C ALA A 82 -0.06 -7.63 -12.72
N LEU A 83 -0.79 -8.01 -11.67
CA LEU A 83 -0.82 -9.37 -11.15
C LEU A 83 -1.40 -10.35 -12.17
N ASP A 84 -2.53 -10.01 -12.80
CA ASP A 84 -3.19 -10.81 -13.84
C ASP A 84 -2.26 -11.05 -15.05
N LEU A 85 -1.51 -10.02 -15.46
CA LEU A 85 -0.49 -10.11 -16.52
C LEU A 85 0.71 -11.01 -16.18
N MET A 86 0.91 -11.35 -14.90
CA MET A 86 1.97 -12.23 -14.42
C MET A 86 1.50 -13.69 -14.20
N GLN A 87 0.21 -13.97 -14.36
CA GLN A 87 -0.38 -15.32 -14.30
C GLN A 87 -0.28 -16.06 -15.65
#